data_AF-R9JQT4-F1
#
_entry.id   AF-R9JQT4-F1
#
_cell.length_a   1.000
_cell.length_b   1.000
_cell.length_c   1.000
_cell.angle_alpha   90.00
_cell.angle_beta   90.00
_cell.angle_gamma   90.00
#
_symmetry.space_group_name_H-M   'P 1'
#
loop_
_entity.id
_entity.type
_entity.pdbx_description
1 polymer ?
#
loop_
_entity_poly.entity_id
_entity_poly.type
_entity_poly.pdbx_seq_one_letter_code
_entity_poly.pdbx_strand_id
1 'polypeptide(L)'
;MSDLDINKAESPAYSGNLTLNVTSSLGFIPINNATITISYAGAPDTVIQTLSTNESGNTDTIALPAPNLSYSTQISEVQPYSEYNISVTAPGYEPVFISGTEILPDVTAVQPVSMNPLEVEPPGETEEDIVIPDHTLYGEYPPKIPEDEIKPMDESGEIVLSRVVIPEYVIVHDGLPQDSSAPNYYVRYTDYIKNVVSSEIYATWPENSIYANTLAIMSFTLNRVYTEWYRNHHLFVVKNRSNSA
;
A
#
# COMPACT_ATOMS: atom_id res chain seq x y z
N MET A 1 -22.14 15.46 -47.56
CA MET A 1 -21.63 14.12 -47.21
C MET A 1 -20.23 14.32 -46.68
N SER A 2 -20.14 14.53 -45.37
CA SER A 2 -18.88 14.59 -44.63
C SER A 2 -19.29 14.24 -43.20
N ASP A 3 -19.35 12.94 -42.95
CA ASP A 3 -19.53 12.41 -41.61
C ASP A 3 -18.33 12.85 -40.79
N LEU A 4 -18.56 13.75 -39.85
CA LEU A 4 -17.67 13.93 -38.72
C LEU A 4 -17.87 12.69 -37.85
N ASP A 5 -16.89 11.79 -37.88
CA ASP A 5 -16.75 10.71 -36.92
C ASP A 5 -16.58 11.31 -35.52
N ILE A 6 -17.70 11.38 -34.82
CA ILE A 6 -17.77 11.72 -33.40
C ILE A 6 -17.52 10.42 -32.63
N ASN A 7 -16.58 10.46 -31.68
CA ASN A 7 -16.22 9.41 -30.71
C ASN A 7 -15.12 8.43 -31.13
N LYS A 8 -13.92 8.96 -31.38
CA LYS A 8 -12.71 8.29 -30.89
C LYS A 8 -12.26 9.06 -29.66
N ALA A 9 -12.63 8.62 -28.46
CA ALA A 9 -11.93 9.06 -27.26
C ALA A 9 -10.45 8.80 -27.52
N GLU A 10 -9.62 9.85 -27.55
CA GLU A 10 -8.19 9.69 -27.70
C GLU A 10 -7.73 8.75 -26.60
N SER A 11 -7.21 7.58 -26.98
CA SER A 11 -6.50 6.74 -26.04
C SER A 11 -5.41 7.61 -25.41
N PRO A 12 -5.29 7.64 -24.09
CA PRO A 12 -4.30 8.47 -23.43
C PRO A 12 -2.92 8.16 -24.01
N ALA A 13 -2.10 9.20 -24.24
CA ALA A 13 -0.79 9.04 -24.87
C ALA A 13 0.12 8.06 -24.09
N TYR A 14 -0.10 7.96 -22.77
CA TYR A 14 0.55 7.03 -21.86
C TYR A 14 -0.48 6.45 -20.88
N SER A 15 -0.26 5.22 -20.43
CA SER A 15 -1.16 4.54 -19.51
C SER A 15 -0.40 3.62 -18.56
N GLY A 16 -0.94 3.45 -17.36
CA GLY A 16 -0.57 2.39 -16.45
C GLY A 16 -1.68 1.35 -16.37
N ASN A 17 -1.34 0.15 -15.90
CA ASN A 17 -2.31 -0.91 -15.71
C ASN A 17 -2.73 -1.01 -14.25
N LEU A 18 -3.99 -1.37 -14.01
CA LEU A 18 -4.53 -1.65 -12.68
C LEU A 18 -5.23 -3.00 -12.69
N THR A 19 -4.97 -3.81 -11.66
CA THR A 19 -5.75 -5.01 -11.32
C THR A 19 -6.04 -4.99 -9.83
N LEU A 20 -7.23 -5.44 -9.44
CA LEU A 20 -7.64 -5.52 -8.06
C LEU A 20 -7.82 -6.97 -7.62
N ASN A 21 -7.43 -7.26 -6.38
CA ASN A 21 -7.69 -8.53 -5.72
C ASN A 21 -8.54 -8.28 -4.47
N VAL A 22 -9.76 -8.80 -4.46
CA VAL A 22 -10.73 -8.59 -3.38
C VAL A 22 -10.91 -9.88 -2.59
N THR A 23 -10.65 -9.80 -1.29
CA THR A 23 -10.76 -10.91 -0.36
C THR A 23 -11.55 -10.51 0.89
N SER A 24 -12.13 -11.48 1.57
CA SER A 24 -12.71 -11.25 2.90
C SER A 24 -11.60 -11.14 3.94
N SER A 25 -11.74 -10.19 4.86
CA SER A 25 -10.90 -10.09 6.05
C SER A 25 -10.95 -11.37 6.89
N LEU A 26 -12.05 -12.13 6.82
CA LEU A 26 -12.19 -13.44 7.43
C LEU A 26 -11.59 -14.53 6.53
N GLY A 27 -10.37 -14.94 6.85
CA GLY A 27 -9.75 -16.13 6.25
C GLY A 27 -9.22 -15.93 4.83
N PHE A 28 -9.10 -14.69 4.33
CA PHE A 28 -8.57 -14.36 3.00
C PHE A 28 -9.30 -15.08 1.86
N ILE A 29 -10.62 -15.26 2.03
CA ILE A 29 -11.46 -15.93 1.04
C ILE A 29 -11.70 -14.97 -0.13
N PRO A 30 -11.42 -15.35 -1.38
CA PRO A 30 -11.70 -14.50 -2.54
C PRO A 30 -13.19 -14.16 -2.67
N ILE A 31 -13.51 -12.90 -2.95
CA ILE A 31 -14.90 -12.44 -3.12
C ILE A 31 -15.23 -12.38 -4.60
N ASN A 32 -16.16 -13.22 -5.05
CA ASN A 32 -16.67 -13.23 -6.43
C ASN A 32 -17.77 -12.17 -6.62
N ASN A 33 -17.85 -11.57 -7.81
CA ASN A 33 -18.84 -10.56 -8.19
C ASN A 33 -18.89 -9.32 -7.27
N ALA A 34 -17.77 -8.98 -6.64
CA ALA A 34 -17.60 -7.65 -6.05
C ALA A 34 -17.61 -6.63 -7.19
N THR A 35 -18.33 -5.52 -7.03
CA THR A 35 -18.40 -4.43 -7.99
C THR A 35 -17.40 -3.35 -7.60
N ILE A 36 -16.52 -3.01 -8.54
CA ILE A 36 -15.46 -2.02 -8.38
C ILE A 36 -15.76 -0.85 -9.29
N THR A 37 -15.80 0.35 -8.71
CA THR A 37 -15.99 1.61 -9.44
C THR A 37 -14.74 2.45 -9.31
N ILE A 38 -14.23 2.96 -10.43
CA ILE A 38 -12.99 3.74 -10.50
C ILE A 38 -13.31 5.14 -11.04
N SER A 39 -12.84 6.17 -10.34
CA SER A 39 -12.95 7.58 -10.73
C SER A 39 -11.62 8.32 -10.52
N TYR A 40 -11.46 9.51 -11.09
CA TYR A 40 -10.29 10.34 -10.81
C TYR A 40 -10.40 10.93 -9.40
N ALA A 41 -9.28 11.04 -8.68
CA ALA A 41 -9.25 11.65 -7.35
C ALA A 41 -9.84 13.08 -7.34
N GLY A 42 -9.50 13.89 -8.36
CA GLY A 42 -10.02 15.25 -8.53
C GLY A 42 -11.44 15.36 -9.12
N ALA A 43 -12.06 14.26 -9.54
CA ALA A 43 -13.41 14.24 -10.10
C ALA A 43 -14.18 12.97 -9.66
N PRO A 44 -14.49 12.84 -8.36
CA PRO A 44 -15.01 11.59 -7.77
C PRO A 44 -16.36 11.16 -8.33
N ASP A 45 -17.20 12.12 -8.76
CA ASP A 45 -18.53 11.86 -9.34
C ASP A 45 -18.48 11.29 -10.76
N THR A 46 -17.30 11.30 -11.41
CA THR A 46 -17.13 10.84 -12.78
C THR A 46 -16.53 9.44 -12.79
N VAL A 47 -17.38 8.43 -13.00
CA VAL A 47 -16.96 7.04 -13.15
C VAL A 47 -16.26 6.86 -14.49
N ILE A 48 -15.02 6.38 -14.43
CA ILE A 48 -14.20 6.06 -15.60
C ILE A 48 -14.45 4.62 -16.03
N GLN A 49 -14.47 3.71 -15.04
CA GLN A 49 -14.57 2.28 -15.28
C GLN A 49 -15.34 1.61 -14.15
N THR A 50 -16.11 0.58 -14.52
CA THR A 50 -16.70 -0.37 -13.57
C THR A 50 -16.23 -1.77 -13.92
N LEU A 51 -15.80 -2.53 -12.91
CA LEU A 51 -15.30 -3.90 -13.02
C LEU A 51 -16.03 -4.83 -12.04
N SER A 52 -15.95 -6.12 -12.29
CA SER A 52 -16.39 -7.15 -11.36
C SER A 52 -15.28 -8.17 -11.12
N THR A 53 -15.18 -8.70 -9.89
CA THR A 53 -14.24 -9.79 -9.60
C THR A 53 -14.74 -11.14 -10.10
N ASN A 54 -13.80 -12.01 -10.48
CA ASN A 54 -14.08 -13.40 -10.82
C ASN A 54 -14.04 -14.33 -9.59
N GLU A 55 -14.15 -15.65 -9.82
CA GLU A 55 -14.12 -16.68 -8.76
C GLU A 55 -12.84 -16.69 -7.91
N SER A 56 -11.74 -16.14 -8.44
CA SER A 56 -10.47 -15.98 -7.72
C SER A 56 -10.34 -14.61 -7.02
N GLY A 57 -11.41 -13.81 -6.99
CA GLY A 57 -11.41 -12.48 -6.38
C GLY A 57 -10.65 -11.43 -7.18
N ASN A 58 -10.25 -11.73 -8.42
CA ASN A 58 -9.46 -10.80 -9.25
C ASN A 58 -10.35 -10.10 -10.28
N THR A 59 -10.04 -8.84 -10.57
CA THR A 59 -10.57 -8.16 -11.76
C THR A 59 -9.73 -8.47 -12.99
N ASP A 60 -10.30 -8.22 -14.17
CA ASP A 60 -9.49 -8.02 -15.36
C ASP A 60 -8.53 -6.84 -15.17
N THR A 61 -7.39 -6.88 -15.88
CA THR A 61 -6.44 -5.76 -15.91
C THR A 61 -6.94 -4.69 -16.85
N ILE A 62 -7.02 -3.46 -16.37
CA ILE A 62 -7.42 -2.30 -17.17
C ILE A 62 -6.26 -1.33 -17.36
N ALA A 63 -6.25 -0.63 -18.50
CA ALA A 63 -5.34 0.48 -18.73
C ALA A 63 -6.03 1.79 -18.31
N LEU A 64 -5.37 2.57 -17.46
CA LEU A 64 -5.80 3.88 -17.00
C LEU A 64 -4.82 4.94 -17.49
N PRO A 65 -5.29 6.15 -17.89
CA PRO A 65 -4.42 7.27 -18.22
C PRO A 65 -3.36 7.51 -17.14
N ALA A 66 -2.12 7.71 -17.57
CA ALA A 66 -1.01 8.03 -16.68
C ALA A 66 -0.12 9.12 -17.31
N PRO A 67 0.72 9.82 -16.51
CA PRO A 67 1.65 10.80 -17.04
C PRO A 67 2.77 10.16 -17.87
N ASN A 68 3.64 11.00 -18.45
CA ASN A 68 4.78 10.51 -19.21
C ASN A 68 5.82 9.82 -18.29
N LEU A 69 6.34 8.67 -18.71
CA LEU A 69 7.39 7.92 -18.03
C LEU A 69 8.63 8.78 -17.70
N SER A 70 8.94 9.80 -18.51
CA SER A 70 10.07 10.70 -18.25
C SER A 70 9.99 11.41 -16.90
N TYR A 71 8.79 11.64 -16.37
CA TYR A 71 8.61 12.37 -15.11
C TYR A 71 9.06 11.57 -13.87
N SER A 72 9.05 10.24 -13.92
CA SER A 72 9.56 9.39 -12.82
C SER A 72 11.01 8.96 -13.00
N THR A 73 11.55 9.02 -14.23
CA THR A 73 12.88 8.50 -14.57
C THR A 73 13.94 9.59 -14.68
N GLN A 74 13.53 10.85 -14.70
CA GLN A 74 14.39 12.03 -14.76
C GLN A 74 13.99 13.01 -13.66
N ILE A 75 14.87 13.96 -13.35
CA ILE A 75 14.54 15.04 -12.43
C ILE A 75 13.41 15.87 -13.04
N SER A 76 12.27 15.91 -12.35
CA SER A 76 11.07 16.63 -12.78
C SER A 76 10.31 17.15 -11.57
N GLU A 77 9.69 18.31 -11.71
CA GLU A 77 8.75 18.90 -10.75
C GLU A 77 7.29 18.49 -11.08
N VAL A 78 7.08 17.71 -12.14
CA VAL A 78 5.75 17.27 -12.58
C VAL A 78 5.43 15.93 -11.95
N GLN A 79 4.22 15.80 -11.40
CA GLN A 79 3.74 14.55 -10.82
C GLN A 79 3.85 13.39 -11.83
N PRO A 80 4.53 12.28 -11.48
CA PRO A 80 4.79 11.20 -12.42
C PRO A 80 3.75 10.08 -12.42
N TYR A 81 2.69 10.22 -11.63
CA TYR A 81 1.58 9.27 -11.51
C TYR A 81 0.24 10.00 -11.61
N SER A 82 -0.82 9.26 -11.92
CA SER A 82 -2.20 9.73 -11.81
C SER A 82 -2.89 9.09 -10.61
N GLU A 83 -3.79 9.82 -9.97
CA GLU A 83 -4.50 9.37 -8.78
C GLU A 83 -5.95 9.01 -9.09
N TYR A 84 -6.36 7.85 -8.58
CA TYR A 84 -7.70 7.32 -8.76
C TYR A 84 -8.34 6.96 -7.42
N ASN A 85 -9.66 7.17 -7.35
CA ASN A 85 -10.50 6.69 -6.27
C ASN A 85 -11.13 5.37 -6.69
N ILE A 86 -11.17 4.42 -5.77
CA ILE A 86 -11.69 3.08 -5.96
C ILE A 86 -12.76 2.83 -4.90
N SER A 87 -13.97 2.52 -5.34
CA SER A 87 -15.05 2.06 -4.46
C SER A 87 -15.35 0.60 -4.75
N VAL A 88 -15.32 -0.24 -3.72
CA VAL A 88 -15.60 -1.67 -3.81
C VAL A 88 -16.85 -2.00 -3.00
N THR A 89 -17.80 -2.69 -3.64
CA THR A 89 -19.05 -3.13 -2.99
C THR A 89 -19.29 -4.60 -3.29
N ALA A 90 -19.78 -5.34 -2.31
CA ALA A 90 -20.16 -6.73 -2.48
C ALA A 90 -21.35 -7.08 -1.57
N PRO A 91 -22.29 -7.93 -2.00
CA PRO A 91 -23.41 -8.35 -1.15
C PRO A 91 -22.92 -9.01 0.14
N GLY A 92 -23.42 -8.55 1.29
CA GLY A 92 -23.05 -9.09 2.60
C GLY A 92 -21.74 -8.54 3.20
N TYR A 93 -21.11 -7.57 2.55
CA TYR A 93 -19.89 -6.93 3.00
C TYR A 93 -20.06 -5.42 3.15
N GLU A 94 -19.27 -4.83 4.04
CA GLU A 94 -19.12 -3.39 4.16
C GLU A 94 -18.44 -2.84 2.90
N PRO A 95 -18.92 -1.72 2.32
CA PRO A 95 -18.22 -1.04 1.24
C PRO A 95 -16.83 -0.58 1.68
N VAL A 96 -15.86 -0.67 0.77
CA VAL A 96 -14.50 -0.16 0.99
C VAL A 96 -14.24 0.96 0.00
N PHE A 97 -13.68 2.06 0.48
CA PHE A 97 -13.27 3.19 -0.34
C PHE A 97 -11.77 3.44 -0.19
N ILE A 98 -11.09 3.57 -1.32
CA ILE A 98 -9.66 3.85 -1.41
C ILE A 98 -9.49 5.12 -2.23
N SER A 99 -8.91 6.14 -1.63
CA SER A 99 -8.58 7.42 -2.27
C SER A 99 -7.10 7.48 -2.58
N GLY A 100 -6.74 8.07 -3.73
CA GLY A 100 -5.34 8.36 -4.06
C GLY A 100 -4.54 7.16 -4.59
N THR A 101 -5.19 6.14 -5.18
CA THR A 101 -4.45 5.04 -5.80
C THR A 101 -3.60 5.55 -6.95
N GLU A 102 -2.28 5.38 -6.84
CA GLU A 102 -1.30 5.89 -7.79
C GLU A 102 -1.11 4.94 -8.98
N ILE A 103 -1.25 5.46 -10.20
CA ILE A 103 -1.02 4.73 -11.44
C ILE A 103 0.14 5.37 -12.20
N LEU A 104 1.22 4.61 -12.35
CA LEU A 104 2.39 4.97 -13.14
C LEU A 104 2.35 4.38 -14.56
N PRO A 105 2.97 5.03 -15.55
CA PRO A 105 2.98 4.54 -16.93
C PRO A 105 3.76 3.24 -17.08
N ASP A 106 3.32 2.39 -18.02
CA ASP A 106 3.96 1.14 -18.46
C ASP A 106 4.17 0.06 -17.38
N VAL A 107 3.61 0.26 -16.18
CA VAL A 107 3.66 -0.70 -15.07
C VAL A 107 2.26 -1.15 -14.66
N THR A 108 2.17 -2.23 -13.90
CA THR A 108 0.90 -2.75 -13.38
C THR A 108 0.82 -2.57 -11.87
N ALA A 109 -0.13 -1.75 -11.43
CA ALA A 109 -0.53 -1.65 -10.04
C ALA A 109 -1.44 -2.83 -9.67
N VAL A 110 -1.13 -3.49 -8.56
CA VAL A 110 -1.96 -4.55 -7.97
C VAL A 110 -2.52 -4.00 -6.67
N GLN A 111 -3.82 -3.74 -6.63
CA GLN A 111 -4.51 -3.20 -5.46
C GLN A 111 -5.21 -4.34 -4.69
N PRO A 112 -4.64 -4.84 -3.59
CA PRO A 112 -5.37 -5.72 -2.69
C PRO A 112 -6.46 -4.92 -1.95
N VAL A 113 -7.62 -5.56 -1.75
CA VAL A 113 -8.75 -5.04 -0.99
C VAL A 113 -9.25 -6.14 -0.06
N SER A 114 -9.28 -5.83 1.23
CA SER A 114 -9.90 -6.66 2.25
C SER A 114 -11.30 -6.11 2.51
N MET A 115 -12.32 -6.95 2.63
CA MET A 115 -13.68 -6.50 2.97
C MET A 115 -14.19 -7.21 4.22
N ASN A 116 -14.80 -6.44 5.12
CA ASN A 116 -15.45 -6.95 6.33
C ASN A 116 -16.86 -7.47 6.04
N PRO A 117 -17.20 -8.72 6.43
CA PRO A 117 -18.57 -9.20 6.32
C PRO A 117 -19.49 -8.52 7.36
N LEU A 118 -20.70 -8.16 6.95
CA LEU A 118 -21.68 -7.42 7.78
C LEU A 118 -22.23 -8.22 8.98
N GLU A 119 -22.19 -9.55 8.93
CA GLU A 119 -22.88 -10.42 9.89
C GLU A 119 -21.94 -11.00 10.98
N VAL A 120 -20.73 -10.46 11.14
CA VAL A 120 -19.78 -10.99 12.12
C VAL A 120 -20.06 -10.39 13.51
N GLU A 121 -20.15 -11.25 14.54
CA GLU A 121 -20.12 -10.84 15.95
C GLU A 121 -18.77 -11.21 16.62
N PRO A 122 -18.12 -10.27 17.35
CA PRO A 122 -18.50 -8.86 17.46
C PRO A 122 -18.42 -8.17 16.09
N PRO A 123 -19.20 -7.08 15.87
CA PRO A 123 -19.08 -6.28 14.66
C PRO A 123 -17.61 -6.00 14.40
N GLY A 124 -17.14 -6.24 13.18
CA GLY A 124 -15.83 -5.76 12.78
C GLY A 124 -15.73 -4.26 13.05
N GLU A 125 -14.53 -3.76 13.34
CA GLU A 125 -14.32 -2.31 13.22
C GLU A 125 -14.67 -1.93 11.79
N THR A 126 -15.54 -0.93 11.62
CA THR A 126 -15.86 -0.38 10.29
C THR A 126 -14.55 -0.08 9.59
N GLU A 127 -14.35 -0.60 8.37
CA GLU A 127 -13.17 -0.21 7.60
C GLU A 127 -13.20 1.30 7.41
N GLU A 128 -12.14 1.98 7.84
CA GLU A 128 -11.94 3.39 7.56
C GLU A 128 -11.62 3.56 6.07
N ASP A 129 -12.03 4.70 5.51
CA ASP A 129 -11.64 5.07 4.15
C ASP A 129 -10.11 5.08 4.06
N ILE A 130 -9.57 4.27 3.14
CA ILE A 130 -8.12 4.20 2.93
C ILE A 130 -7.72 5.43 2.12
N VAL A 131 -7.06 6.39 2.77
CA VAL A 131 -6.52 7.57 2.11
C VAL A 131 -5.03 7.39 1.89
N ILE A 132 -4.64 7.18 0.63
CA ILE A 132 -3.23 7.11 0.22
C ILE A 132 -2.75 8.56 0.03
N PRO A 133 -1.73 9.01 0.80
CA PRO A 133 -1.16 10.34 0.61
C PRO A 133 -0.21 10.37 -0.58
N ASP A 134 0.16 11.56 -1.03
CA ASP A 134 1.11 11.77 -2.13
C ASP A 134 2.41 10.96 -1.94
N HIS A 135 2.92 10.35 -3.00
CA HIS A 135 4.21 9.65 -2.99
C HIS A 135 5.33 10.51 -2.37
N THR A 136 6.18 9.93 -1.51
CA THR A 136 7.20 10.69 -0.76
C THR A 136 8.25 11.40 -1.62
N LEU A 137 8.47 10.93 -2.85
CA LEU A 137 9.35 11.57 -3.84
C LEU A 137 8.72 12.76 -4.57
N TYR A 138 7.43 13.03 -4.34
CA TYR A 138 6.70 14.15 -4.93
C TYR A 138 6.09 15.07 -3.86
N GLY A 139 5.46 14.48 -2.84
CA GLY A 139 4.85 15.21 -1.74
C GLY A 139 5.88 15.87 -0.82
N GLU A 140 5.43 16.93 -0.14
CA GLU A 140 6.22 17.64 0.86
C GLU A 140 6.01 17.01 2.24
N TYR A 141 7.06 16.36 2.75
CA TYR A 141 7.04 15.70 4.06
C TYR A 141 8.00 16.37 5.03
N PRO A 142 7.67 16.42 6.34
CA PRO A 142 8.61 16.86 7.35
C PRO A 142 9.93 16.07 7.25
N PRO A 143 11.07 16.72 7.52
CA PRO A 143 12.36 16.01 7.48
C PRO A 143 12.33 14.83 8.45
N LYS A 144 12.83 13.67 7.98
CA LYS A 144 13.02 12.49 8.82
C LYS A 144 13.82 12.91 10.06
N ILE A 145 13.34 12.54 11.25
CA ILE A 145 13.99 12.89 12.51
C ILE A 145 15.41 12.33 12.48
N PRO A 146 16.46 13.15 12.69
CA PRO A 146 17.83 12.68 12.66
C PRO A 146 18.04 11.60 13.71
N GLU A 147 18.63 10.49 13.28
CA GLU A 147 18.94 9.37 14.13
C GLU A 147 20.44 9.09 14.08
N ASP A 148 21.06 8.87 15.24
CA ASP A 148 22.46 8.41 15.28
C ASP A 148 22.64 7.15 14.43
N GLU A 149 23.70 7.12 13.62
CA GLU A 149 24.04 6.01 12.73
C GLU A 149 24.28 4.69 13.49
N ILE A 150 24.83 4.80 14.70
CA ILE A 150 25.13 3.67 15.57
C ILE A 150 24.16 3.70 16.74
N LYS A 151 23.32 2.67 16.85
CA LYS A 151 22.47 2.48 18.02
C LYS A 151 23.18 1.66 19.09
N PRO A 152 23.16 2.08 20.37
CA PRO A 152 23.66 1.26 21.45
C PRO A 152 22.88 -0.06 21.50
N MET A 153 23.60 -1.18 21.57
CA MET A 153 23.03 -2.48 21.89
C MET A 153 23.18 -2.68 23.39
N ASP A 154 22.25 -2.16 24.20
CA ASP A 154 22.25 -2.53 25.59
C ASP A 154 21.69 -3.95 25.72
N GLU A 155 22.48 -4.87 26.28
CA GLU A 155 22.12 -6.29 26.43
C GLU A 155 20.97 -6.52 27.45
N SER A 156 20.22 -5.46 27.81
CA SER A 156 19.19 -5.48 28.86
C SER A 156 17.81 -5.94 28.36
N GLY A 157 17.58 -5.95 27.05
CA GLY A 157 16.38 -6.49 26.41
C GLY A 157 16.37 -8.02 26.42
N GLU A 158 15.30 -8.60 26.95
CA GLU A 158 15.10 -10.03 27.26
C GLU A 158 15.33 -11.01 26.06
N ILE A 159 15.42 -10.53 24.82
CA ILE A 159 15.65 -11.37 23.63
C ILE A 159 16.53 -10.65 22.59
N VAL A 160 17.85 -10.61 22.80
CA VAL A 160 18.77 -10.49 21.66
C VAL A 160 18.72 -11.81 20.90
N LEU A 161 18.06 -11.83 19.74
CA LEU A 161 17.98 -13.03 18.93
C LEU A 161 19.41 -13.47 18.55
N SER A 162 19.81 -14.67 18.99
CA SER A 162 21.12 -15.26 18.68
C SER A 162 21.38 -15.45 17.17
N ARG A 163 20.35 -15.26 16.34
CA ARG A 163 20.41 -15.30 14.89
C ARG A 163 19.44 -14.30 14.27
N VAL A 164 19.80 -13.80 13.10
CA VAL A 164 18.90 -13.03 12.23
C VAL A 164 17.81 -13.97 11.71
N VAL A 165 16.55 -13.72 12.07
CA VAL A 165 15.34 -14.38 11.57
C VAL A 165 14.38 -13.32 11.01
N ILE A 166 13.96 -13.49 9.76
CA ILE A 166 12.93 -12.63 9.17
C ILE A 166 11.62 -12.80 9.98
N PRO A 167 11.07 -11.71 10.55
CA PRO A 167 9.85 -11.81 11.35
C PRO A 167 8.65 -12.14 10.46
N GLU A 168 7.64 -12.79 11.03
CA GLU A 168 6.37 -13.02 10.35
C GLU A 168 5.54 -11.73 10.30
N TYR A 169 5.56 -10.96 11.39
CA TYR A 169 4.83 -9.70 11.56
C TYR A 169 5.72 -8.60 12.13
N VAL A 170 5.40 -7.36 11.76
CA VAL A 170 5.89 -6.13 12.40
C VAL A 170 4.69 -5.36 12.96
N ILE A 171 4.88 -4.69 14.08
CA ILE A 171 3.88 -3.75 14.58
C ILE A 171 4.18 -2.40 13.96
N VAL A 172 3.18 -1.70 13.44
CA VAL A 172 3.30 -0.32 12.97
C VAL A 172 2.53 0.56 13.93
N HIS A 173 3.22 1.55 14.50
CA HIS A 173 2.61 2.55 15.36
C HIS A 173 2.19 3.77 14.51
N ASP A 174 0.91 4.10 14.53
CA ASP A 174 0.32 5.11 13.66
C ASP A 174 0.27 6.49 14.33
N GLY A 175 1.45 6.95 14.73
CA GLY A 175 1.61 8.16 15.50
C GLY A 175 3.06 8.50 15.75
N LEU A 176 3.26 9.64 16.41
CA LEU A 176 4.61 9.98 16.89
C LEU A 176 5.07 8.93 17.90
N PRO A 177 6.39 8.66 17.98
CA PRO A 177 6.98 7.75 18.95
C PRO A 177 6.47 7.82 20.40
N GLN A 178 6.07 9.01 20.85
CA GLN A 178 5.65 9.28 22.23
C GLN A 178 4.13 9.29 22.40
N ASP A 179 3.38 9.14 21.31
CA ASP A 179 1.92 9.19 21.33
C ASP A 179 1.32 7.83 21.64
N SER A 180 1.22 7.50 22.93
CA SER A 180 0.60 6.26 23.38
C SER A 180 -0.89 6.11 23.03
N SER A 181 -1.55 7.17 22.53
CA SER A 181 -2.95 7.12 22.11
C SER A 181 -3.15 6.62 20.68
N ALA A 182 -2.09 6.64 19.87
CA ALA A 182 -2.13 6.14 18.50
C ALA A 182 -2.23 4.60 18.44
N PRO A 183 -2.99 4.07 17.47
CA PRO A 183 -3.20 2.63 17.32
C PRO A 183 -1.93 1.91 16.86
N ASN A 184 -1.90 0.60 17.12
CA ASN A 184 -0.83 -0.30 16.72
C ASN A 184 -1.38 -1.37 15.78
N TYR A 185 -0.83 -1.45 14.57
CA TYR A 185 -1.25 -2.40 13.55
C TYR A 185 -0.27 -3.56 13.42
N TYR A 186 -0.78 -4.80 13.45
CA TYR A 186 0.02 -5.99 13.22
C TYR A 186 0.03 -6.32 11.72
N VAL A 187 1.12 -5.98 11.05
CA VAL A 187 1.25 -6.13 9.60
C VAL A 187 2.22 -7.25 9.28
N ARG A 188 1.92 -8.08 8.28
CA ARG A 188 2.89 -9.08 7.81
C ARG A 188 4.15 -8.37 7.34
N TYR A 189 5.32 -8.88 7.72
CA TYR A 189 6.59 -8.23 7.38
C TYR A 189 6.72 -7.99 5.87
N THR A 190 6.32 -8.94 5.04
CA THR A 190 6.36 -8.80 3.58
C THR A 190 5.47 -7.68 3.06
N ASP A 191 4.30 -7.48 3.65
CA ASP A 191 3.34 -6.47 3.18
C ASP A 191 3.74 -5.08 3.69
N TYR A 192 4.29 -5.00 4.90
CA TYR A 192 4.95 -3.79 5.37
C TYR A 192 6.07 -3.34 4.42
N ILE A 193 6.98 -4.25 4.04
CA ILE A 193 8.07 -3.91 3.12
C ILE A 193 7.53 -3.48 1.75
N LYS A 194 6.53 -4.17 1.19
CA LYS A 194 5.92 -3.77 -0.09
C LYS A 194 5.34 -2.35 -0.01
N ASN A 195 4.57 -2.05 1.05
CA ASN A 195 3.94 -0.74 1.23
C ASN A 195 4.97 0.38 1.37
N VAL A 196 6.04 0.16 2.16
CA VAL A 196 7.11 1.15 2.33
C VAL A 196 7.88 1.36 1.03
N VAL A 197 8.18 0.28 0.30
CA VAL A 197 8.87 0.38 -0.99
C VAL A 197 8.01 1.14 -2.00
N SER A 198 6.71 0.84 -2.10
CA SER A 198 5.80 1.53 -3.03
C SER A 198 5.56 3.00 -2.69
N SER A 199 5.81 3.43 -1.45
CA SER A 199 5.70 4.85 -1.06
C SER A 199 7.02 5.62 -1.16
N GLU A 200 8.16 4.93 -1.15
CA GLU A 200 9.51 5.54 -1.14
C GLU A 200 10.19 5.54 -2.51
N ILE A 201 9.79 4.66 -3.43
CA ILE A 201 10.36 4.60 -4.79
C ILE A 201 9.30 4.33 -5.86
N TYR A 202 9.51 4.91 -7.04
CA TYR A 202 8.63 4.66 -8.17
C TYR A 202 8.84 3.29 -8.79
N ALA A 203 7.75 2.59 -9.09
CA ALA A 203 7.77 1.28 -9.75
C ALA A 203 8.32 1.30 -11.19
N THR A 204 8.46 2.49 -11.79
CA THR A 204 9.03 2.71 -13.13
C THR A 204 10.56 2.72 -13.14
N TRP A 205 11.20 2.69 -11.98
CA TRP A 205 12.66 2.68 -11.89
C TRP A 205 13.25 1.35 -12.38
N PRO A 206 14.52 1.35 -12.81
CA PRO A 206 15.21 0.13 -13.19
C PRO A 206 15.14 -0.95 -12.11
N GLU A 207 15.00 -2.21 -12.51
CA GLU A 207 14.85 -3.35 -11.60
C GLU A 207 15.97 -3.44 -10.56
N ASN A 208 17.22 -3.17 -10.98
CA ASN A 208 18.37 -3.13 -10.07
C ASN A 208 18.28 -2.00 -9.03
N SER A 209 17.70 -0.84 -9.38
CA SER A 209 17.45 0.25 -8.45
C SER A 209 16.35 -0.11 -7.45
N ILE A 210 15.25 -0.71 -7.92
CA ILE A 210 14.17 -1.20 -7.04
C ILE A 210 14.72 -2.24 -6.08
N TYR A 211 15.51 -3.19 -6.58
CA TYR A 211 16.13 -4.25 -5.79
C TYR A 211 17.08 -3.69 -4.73
N ALA A 212 17.98 -2.78 -5.10
CA ALA A 212 18.93 -2.18 -4.16
C ALA A 212 18.25 -1.38 -3.04
N ASN A 213 17.24 -0.57 -3.39
CA ASN A 213 16.48 0.21 -2.40
C ASN A 213 15.65 -0.71 -1.49
N THR A 214 15.03 -1.76 -2.05
CA THR A 214 14.32 -2.76 -1.25
C THR A 214 15.24 -3.43 -0.23
N LEU A 215 16.46 -3.82 -0.64
CA LEU A 215 17.44 -4.39 0.29
C LEU A 215 17.87 -3.40 1.37
N ALA A 216 18.03 -2.12 1.04
CA ALA A 216 18.36 -1.08 2.01
C ALA A 216 17.23 -0.89 3.03
N ILE A 217 15.98 -0.80 2.57
CA ILE A 217 14.79 -0.71 3.43
C ILE A 217 14.69 -1.94 4.34
N MET A 218 14.80 -3.15 3.78
CA MET A 218 14.78 -4.39 4.56
C MET A 218 15.88 -4.41 5.63
N SER A 219 17.10 -3.99 5.27
CA SER A 219 18.25 -3.96 6.19
C SER A 219 18.00 -2.98 7.34
N PHE A 220 17.45 -1.79 7.04
CA PHE A 220 17.10 -0.80 8.05
C PHE A 220 15.99 -1.34 8.97
N THR A 221 14.87 -1.82 8.42
CA THR A 221 13.76 -2.37 9.22
C THR A 221 14.23 -3.49 10.14
N LEU A 222 15.02 -4.43 9.61
CA LEU A 222 15.54 -5.54 10.40
C LEU A 222 16.49 -5.07 11.50
N ASN A 223 17.38 -4.10 11.21
CA ASN A 223 18.24 -3.50 12.23
C ASN A 223 17.42 -2.96 13.42
N ARG A 224 16.31 -2.26 13.15
CA ARG A 224 15.43 -1.71 14.19
C ARG A 224 14.68 -2.75 14.98
N VAL A 225 14.28 -3.83 14.32
CA VAL A 225 13.67 -5.00 14.97
C VAL A 225 14.68 -5.69 15.91
N TYR A 226 15.91 -5.96 15.46
CA TYR A 226 16.89 -6.69 16.28
C TYR A 226 17.51 -5.88 17.41
N THR A 227 17.66 -4.58 17.22
CA THR A 227 18.18 -3.69 18.27
C THR A 227 17.12 -3.36 19.32
N GLU A 228 15.86 -3.79 19.11
CA GLU A 228 14.71 -3.37 19.90
C GLU A 228 14.65 -1.84 20.09
N TRP A 229 15.26 -1.08 19.17
CA TRP A 229 15.54 0.34 19.36
C TRP A 229 14.28 1.11 19.72
N TYR A 230 13.21 0.86 18.96
CA TYR A 230 11.95 1.53 19.20
C TYR A 230 11.15 0.89 20.37
N ARG A 231 11.34 -0.39 20.70
CA ARG A 231 10.70 -1.05 21.86
C ARG A 231 11.23 -0.52 23.20
N ASN A 232 12.54 -0.29 23.31
CA ASN A 232 13.16 0.35 24.47
C ASN A 232 12.74 1.82 24.64
N HIS A 233 12.05 2.37 23.64
CA HIS A 233 11.41 3.69 23.67
C HIS A 233 9.87 3.61 23.72
N HIS A 234 9.28 2.42 23.93
CA HIS A 234 7.82 2.13 23.99
C HIS A 234 7.02 2.07 22.68
N LEU A 235 7.66 1.87 21.52
CA LEU A 235 6.99 1.99 20.21
C LEU A 235 6.69 0.67 19.47
N PHE A 236 7.34 -0.46 19.77
CA PHE A 236 7.17 -1.71 19.00
C PHE A 236 7.19 -2.95 19.89
N VAL A 237 6.37 -3.95 19.59
CA VAL A 237 6.42 -5.29 20.22
C VAL A 237 6.56 -6.34 19.12
N VAL A 238 7.59 -7.18 19.16
CA VAL A 238 7.67 -8.35 18.28
C VAL A 238 7.20 -9.56 19.07
N LYS A 239 6.16 -10.26 18.58
CA LYS A 239 5.76 -11.56 19.13
C LYS A 239 6.11 -12.64 18.13
N ASN A 240 7.22 -13.33 18.36
CA ASN A 240 7.45 -14.63 17.74
C ASN A 240 6.50 -15.64 18.40
N ARG A 241 5.61 -16.29 17.63
CA ARG A 241 4.92 -17.48 18.10
C ARG A 241 5.92 -18.62 18.23
N SER A 242 6.55 -18.72 19.39
CA SER A 242 7.16 -19.95 19.87
C SER A 242 6.85 -20.12 21.36
N ASN A 243 5.70 -20.74 21.65
CA ASN A 243 5.65 -21.96 22.46
C ASN A 243 4.21 -22.44 22.56
N SER A 244 3.94 -23.54 21.84
CA SER A 244 2.98 -24.54 22.27
C SER A 244 3.61 -25.32 23.42
N ALA A 245 3.10 -25.13 24.63
CA ALA A 245 3.01 -26.11 25.72
C ALA A 245 2.10 -25.52 26.81
#